data_AF-A0A958MN82-F1
#
_entry.id   AF-A0A958MN82-F1
#
_cell.length_a   1.000
_cell.length_b   1.000
_cell.length_c   1.000
_cell.angle_alpha   90.00
_cell.angle_beta   90.00
_cell.angle_gamma   90.00
#
_symmetry.space_group_name_H-M   'P 1'
#
loop_
_entity.id
_entity.type
_entity.pdbx_description
1 polymer ?
#
loop_
_entity_poly.entity_id
_entity_poly.type
_entity_poly.pdbx_seq_one_letter_code
_entity_poly.pdbx_strand_id
1 'polypeptide(L)'
;MSKNTMMDIDIRKLHPNESHSYRELRLECLKNFPQNFTSNYEDEKAKDVLFFQPYIEHSNPNNFVVGAFHNNHLIGISGFKRYEADKINHIGIIIQVYVNPEYQAKSVGLNIVK
;
A
#
# COMPACT_ATOMS: atom_id res chain seq x y z
N MET A 1 -15.13 -28.46 -17.24
CA MET A 1 -13.78 -27.88 -17.12
C MET A 1 -13.93 -26.38 -16.92
N SER A 2 -13.92 -25.90 -15.68
CA SER A 2 -13.95 -24.46 -15.44
C SER A 2 -12.61 -23.87 -15.88
N LYS A 3 -12.66 -22.81 -16.70
CA LYS A 3 -11.49 -21.97 -16.95
C LYS A 3 -11.05 -21.43 -15.59
N ASN A 4 -9.84 -21.77 -15.16
CA ASN A 4 -9.16 -21.03 -14.11
C ASN A 4 -8.98 -19.61 -14.64
N THR A 5 -9.89 -18.71 -14.31
CA THR A 5 -9.73 -17.28 -14.57
C THR A 5 -8.55 -16.84 -13.70
N MET A 6 -7.35 -16.78 -14.28
CA MET A 6 -6.24 -16.08 -13.62
C MET A 6 -6.75 -14.68 -13.31
N MET A 7 -6.79 -14.33 -12.02
CA MET A 7 -7.05 -12.96 -11.60
C MET A 7 -5.91 -12.12 -12.18
N ASP A 8 -6.23 -11.28 -13.15
CA ASP A 8 -5.27 -10.32 -13.68
C ASP A 8 -5.04 -9.27 -12.60
N ILE A 9 -3.83 -9.25 -12.06
CA ILE A 9 -3.41 -8.35 -11.00
C ILE A 9 -2.21 -7.57 -11.52
N ASP A 10 -2.42 -6.27 -11.70
CA ASP A 10 -1.37 -5.33 -12.08
C ASP A 10 -0.63 -4.87 -10.82
N ILE A 11 0.70 -4.91 -10.84
CA ILE A 11 1.57 -4.50 -9.73
C ILE A 11 2.39 -3.30 -10.20
N ARG A 12 2.17 -2.14 -9.59
CA ARG A 12 2.85 -0.90 -9.96
C ARG A 12 2.86 0.12 -8.83
N LYS A 13 3.69 1.16 -8.98
CA LYS A 13 3.63 2.32 -8.10
C LYS A 13 2.29 3.05 -8.26
N LEU A 14 1.79 3.63 -7.18
CA LEU A 14 0.64 4.52 -7.23
C LEU A 14 1.00 5.81 -7.97
N HIS A 15 0.05 6.30 -8.76
CA HIS A 15 0.10 7.58 -9.44
C HIS A 15 -0.43 8.71 -8.54
N PRO A 16 -0.08 9.99 -8.81
CA PRO A 16 -0.52 11.13 -8.00
C PRO A 16 -2.01 11.20 -7.69
N ASN A 17 -2.86 10.83 -8.65
CA ASN A 17 -4.32 10.85 -8.52
C ASN A 17 -4.89 9.67 -7.72
N GLU A 18 -4.07 8.72 -7.27
CA GLU A 18 -4.48 7.52 -6.54
C GLU A 18 -4.26 7.65 -5.02
N SER A 19 -3.90 8.84 -4.52
CA SER A 19 -3.67 9.10 -3.09
C SER A 19 -4.94 8.85 -2.25
N HIS A 20 -6.13 9.08 -2.83
CA HIS A 20 -7.41 8.78 -2.19
C HIS A 20 -7.63 7.28 -2.02
N SER A 21 -7.40 6.48 -3.07
CA SER A 21 -7.52 5.02 -3.00
C SER A 21 -6.55 4.41 -1.98
N TYR A 22 -5.34 4.97 -1.87
CA TYR A 22 -4.43 4.62 -0.78
C TYR A 22 -5.03 4.90 0.60
N ARG A 23 -5.63 6.08 0.79
CA ARG A 23 -6.26 6.45 2.08
C ARG A 23 -7.37 5.47 2.45
N GLU A 24 -8.26 5.16 1.51
CA GLU A 24 -9.37 4.22 1.75
C GLU A 24 -8.85 2.85 2.20
N LEU A 25 -7.92 2.27 1.44
CA LEU A 25 -7.39 0.94 1.75
C LEU A 25 -6.53 0.93 3.03
N ARG A 26 -5.79 2.01 3.30
CA ARG A 26 -5.01 2.16 4.54
C ARG A 26 -5.91 2.26 5.76
N LEU A 27 -7.03 2.98 5.67
CA LEU A 27 -7.99 3.05 6.77
C LEU A 27 -8.74 1.72 6.94
N GLU A 28 -9.08 1.04 5.84
CA GLU A 28 -9.63 -0.32 5.88
C GLU A 28 -8.71 -1.28 6.65
N CYS A 29 -7.41 -1.28 6.36
CA CYS A 29 -6.48 -2.21 7.02
C CYS A 29 -6.39 -1.99 8.53
N LEU A 30 -6.44 -0.73 8.99
CA LEU A 30 -6.42 -0.38 10.41
C LEU A 30 -7.70 -0.76 11.12
N LYS A 31 -8.84 -0.66 10.43
CA LYS A 31 -10.14 -1.07 10.96
C LYS A 31 -10.25 -2.60 11.07
N ASN A 32 -9.82 -3.32 10.03
CA ASN A 32 -9.97 -4.78 9.96
C ASN A 32 -8.91 -5.53 10.77
N PHE A 33 -7.69 -5.00 10.86
CA PHE A 33 -6.56 -5.67 11.49
C PHE A 33 -5.79 -4.74 12.45
N PRO A 34 -6.44 -4.16 13.48
CA PRO A 34 -5.81 -3.18 14.37
C PRO A 34 -4.56 -3.72 15.08
N GLN A 35 -4.52 -5.02 15.39
CA GLN A 35 -3.39 -5.65 16.09
C GLN A 35 -2.14 -5.84 15.21
N ASN A 36 -2.24 -5.69 13.90
CA ASN A 36 -1.12 -5.87 12.97
C ASN A 36 -0.33 -4.56 12.75
N PHE A 37 -0.82 -3.45 13.28
CA PHE A 37 -0.25 -2.13 13.06
C PHE A 37 -0.09 -1.39 14.37
N THR A 38 0.92 -0.53 14.44
CA THR A 38 1.11 0.38 15.58
C THR A 38 0.27 1.65 15.48
N SER A 39 -0.29 1.95 14.30
CA SER A 39 -1.20 3.07 14.09
C SER A 39 -2.63 2.71 14.48
N ASN A 40 -3.39 3.66 15.01
CA ASN A 40 -4.80 3.49 15.35
C ASN A 40 -5.72 4.03 14.23
N TYR A 41 -6.84 3.35 13.96
CA TYR A 41 -7.79 3.77 12.92
C TYR A 41 -8.40 5.16 13.17
N GLU A 42 -8.87 5.45 14.37
CA GLU A 42 -9.53 6.73 14.68
C GLU A 42 -8.55 7.90 14.56
N ASP A 43 -7.32 7.72 15.06
CA ASP A 43 -6.26 8.74 14.96
C ASP A 43 -5.88 9.00 13.50
N GLU A 44 -5.68 7.96 12.69
CA GLU A 44 -5.33 8.13 11.27
C GLU A 44 -6.51 8.72 10.47
N LYS A 45 -7.74 8.30 10.76
CA LYS A 45 -8.95 8.82 10.09
C LYS A 45 -9.14 10.33 10.35
N ALA A 46 -8.80 10.81 11.55
CA ALA A 46 -8.91 12.21 11.93
C ALA A 46 -7.85 13.11 11.26
N LYS A 47 -6.79 12.56 10.68
CA LYS A 47 -5.78 13.34 9.96
C LYS A 47 -6.30 13.80 8.61
N ASP A 48 -6.04 15.06 8.27
CA ASP A 48 -6.28 15.60 6.93
C ASP A 48 -5.49 14.82 5.87
N VAL A 49 -4.24 14.46 6.20
CA VAL A 49 -3.30 13.82 5.29
C VAL A 49 -2.59 12.65 5.98
N LEU A 50 -2.67 11.46 5.37
CA LEU A 50 -1.95 10.26 5.81
C LEU A 50 -0.49 10.25 5.33
N PHE A 51 0.35 9.48 6.01
CA PHE A 51 1.80 9.47 5.82
C PHE A 51 2.28 9.42 4.36
N PHE A 52 1.73 8.53 3.52
CA PHE A 52 2.16 8.42 2.11
C PHE A 52 1.40 9.31 1.13
N GLN A 53 0.27 9.93 1.50
CA GLN A 53 -0.49 10.78 0.57
C GLN A 53 0.38 11.87 -0.10
N PRO A 54 1.17 12.68 0.62
CA PRO A 54 1.96 13.71 -0.03
C PRO A 54 3.07 13.11 -0.91
N TYR A 55 3.62 11.96 -0.55
CA TYR A 55 4.65 11.31 -1.37
C TYR A 55 4.08 10.72 -2.67
N ILE A 56 2.86 10.17 -2.63
CA ILE A 56 2.13 9.71 -3.81
C ILE A 56 1.81 10.90 -4.72
N GLU A 57 1.21 11.95 -4.16
CA GLU A 57 0.79 13.16 -4.89
C GLU A 57 1.95 13.84 -5.62
N HIS A 58 3.16 13.81 -5.04
CA HIS A 58 4.36 14.40 -5.63
C HIS A 58 5.25 13.39 -6.39
N SER A 59 4.80 12.14 -6.58
CA SER A 59 5.59 11.08 -7.23
C SER A 59 7.01 10.95 -6.65
N ASN A 60 7.14 10.95 -5.33
CA ASN A 60 8.45 10.97 -4.69
C ASN A 60 9.24 9.67 -5.00
N PRO A 61 10.49 9.76 -5.48
CA PRO A 61 11.26 8.58 -5.87
C PRO A 61 11.78 7.75 -4.69
N ASN A 62 11.87 8.35 -3.50
CA ASN A 62 12.50 7.76 -2.31
C ASN A 62 11.48 7.25 -1.27
N ASN A 63 10.25 7.76 -1.34
CA ASN A 63 9.13 7.35 -0.51
C ASN A 63 7.94 7.12 -1.43
N PHE A 64 7.51 5.88 -1.59
CA PHE A 64 6.43 5.57 -2.54
C PHE A 64 5.62 4.37 -2.07
N VAL A 65 4.45 4.18 -2.67
CA VAL A 65 3.61 3.01 -2.43
C VAL A 65 3.54 2.20 -3.72
N VAL A 66 3.78 0.90 -3.60
CA VAL A 66 3.47 -0.09 -4.64
C VAL A 66 2.10 -0.67 -4.33
N GLY A 67 1.23 -0.71 -5.32
CA GLY A 67 -0.12 -1.23 -5.23
C GLY A 67 -0.31 -2.49 -6.06
N ALA A 68 -1.23 -3.35 -5.62
CA ALA A 68 -1.84 -4.37 -6.47
C ALA A 68 -3.21 -3.88 -6.92
N PHE A 69 -3.49 -4.03 -8.21
CA PHE A 69 -4.73 -3.57 -8.83
C PHE A 69 -5.47 -4.72 -9.50
N HIS A 70 -6.77 -4.82 -9.26
CA HIS A 70 -7.67 -5.73 -9.98
C HIS A 70 -8.86 -4.93 -10.52
N ASN A 71 -9.07 -4.96 -11.85
CA ASN A 71 -10.08 -4.14 -12.53
C ASN A 71 -10.02 -2.66 -12.12
N ASN A 72 -8.82 -2.08 -12.11
CA ASN A 72 -8.51 -0.71 -11.67
C ASN A 72 -8.78 -0.39 -10.19
N HIS A 73 -9.19 -1.36 -9.37
CA HIS A 73 -9.32 -1.17 -7.92
C HIS A 73 -8.02 -1.54 -7.22
N LEU A 74 -7.57 -0.67 -6.32
CA LEU A 74 -6.43 -0.94 -5.45
C LEU A 74 -6.84 -1.97 -4.39
N ILE A 75 -6.29 -3.18 -4.48
CA ILE A 75 -6.61 -4.33 -3.62
C ILE A 75 -5.50 -4.67 -2.61
N GLY A 76 -4.33 -4.03 -2.73
CA GLY A 76 -3.21 -4.23 -1.82
C GLY A 76 -2.19 -3.11 -1.93
N ILE A 77 -1.44 -2.88 -0.86
CA ILE A 77 -0.42 -1.83 -0.76
C ILE A 77 0.84 -2.35 -0.06
N SER A 78 1.97 -1.76 -0.42
CA SER A 78 3.26 -1.83 0.28
C SER A 78 3.94 -0.48 0.19
N GLY A 79 4.21 0.15 1.32
CA GLY A 79 4.97 1.39 1.38
C GLY A 79 6.46 1.14 1.46
N PHE A 80 7.24 1.85 0.65
CA PHE A 80 8.69 1.92 0.78
C PHE A 80 9.09 3.29 1.32
N LYS A 81 9.91 3.31 2.37
CA LYS A 81 10.48 4.53 2.94
C LYS A 81 12.01 4.40 2.97
N ARG A 82 12.71 5.31 2.31
CA ARG A 82 14.18 5.42 2.42
C ARG A 82 14.56 6.17 3.69
N TYR A 83 15.67 5.80 4.33
CA TYR A 83 16.24 6.62 5.38
C TYR A 83 16.88 7.89 4.80
N GLU A 84 16.86 8.99 5.56
CA GLU A 84 17.33 10.30 5.08
C GLU A 84 18.80 10.58 5.43
N ALA A 85 19.30 10.03 6.54
CA ALA A 85 20.66 10.29 7.00
C ALA A 85 21.70 9.72 6.00
N ASP A 86 22.73 10.51 5.67
CA ASP A 86 23.72 10.21 4.63
C ASP A 86 24.36 8.83 4.77
N LYS A 87 24.66 8.40 6.00
CA LYS A 87 25.31 7.11 6.27
C LYS A 87 24.40 5.90 6.02
N ILE A 88 23.08 6.10 5.94
CA ILE A 88 22.08 5.03 5.79
C ILE A 88 21.09 5.30 4.66
N ASN A 89 21.33 6.30 3.80
CA ASN A 89 20.42 6.65 2.70
C ASN A 89 20.34 5.59 1.59
N HIS A 90 21.22 4.59 1.61
CA HIS A 90 21.17 3.39 0.78
C HIS A 90 20.24 2.31 1.37
N ILE A 91 19.69 2.52 2.56
CA ILE A 91 18.78 1.61 3.25
C ILE A 91 17.35 2.16 3.13
N GLY A 92 16.41 1.25 2.92
CA GLY A 92 14.98 1.53 3.03
C GLY A 92 14.25 0.44 3.79
N ILE A 93 13.02 0.74 4.17
CA ILE A 93 12.15 -0.16 4.90
C ILE A 93 10.81 -0.31 4.17
N ILE A 94 10.33 -1.56 4.12
CA ILE A 94 8.98 -1.90 3.68
C ILE A 94 8.05 -1.81 4.89
N ILE A 95 7.00 -1.00 4.77
CA ILE A 95 6.02 -0.72 5.82
C ILE A 95 4.61 -0.67 5.24
N GLN A 96 3.59 -0.70 6.10
CA GLN A 96 2.18 -0.59 5.71
C GLN A 96 1.79 -1.61 4.61
N VAL A 97 2.27 -2.85 4.75
CA VAL A 97 1.92 -3.94 3.84
C VAL A 97 0.53 -4.47 4.18
N TYR A 98 -0.35 -4.51 3.19
CA TYR A 98 -1.71 -5.01 3.34
C TYR A 98 -2.28 -5.51 2.02
N VAL A 99 -3.12 -6.53 2.09
CA VAL A 99 -3.94 -7.02 0.97
C VAL A 99 -5.36 -7.19 1.49
N ASN A 100 -6.32 -6.67 0.74
CA ASN A 100 -7.74 -6.85 1.03
C ASN A 100 -8.06 -8.36 1.23
N PRO A 101 -8.83 -8.74 2.27
CA PRO A 101 -9.09 -10.14 2.62
C PRO A 101 -9.54 -11.02 1.47
N GLU A 102 -10.32 -10.49 0.52
CA GLU A 102 -10.82 -11.24 -0.64
C GLU A 102 -9.69 -11.68 -1.59
N TYR A 103 -8.53 -11.04 -1.52
CA TYR A 103 -7.37 -11.27 -2.39
C TYR A 103 -6.17 -11.87 -1.65
N GLN A 104 -6.32 -12.20 -0.35
CA GLN A 104 -5.29 -12.89 0.43
C GLN A 104 -5.12 -14.36 0.00
N ALA A 105 -4.04 -15.00 0.46
CA ALA A 105 -3.66 -16.38 0.11
C ALA A 105 -3.46 -16.65 -1.40
N LYS A 106 -3.35 -15.61 -2.23
CA LYS A 106 -3.14 -15.66 -3.69
C LYS A 106 -1.78 -15.11 -4.12
N SER A 107 -0.79 -15.11 -3.22
CA SER A 107 0.55 -14.54 -3.42
C SER A 107 0.60 -13.03 -3.73
N VAL A 108 -0.51 -12.30 -3.62
CA VAL A 108 -0.56 -10.85 -3.90
C VAL A 108 0.43 -10.07 -3.03
N GLY A 109 0.42 -10.30 -1.72
CA GLY A 109 1.34 -9.62 -0.80
C GLY A 109 2.81 -9.88 -1.12
N LEU A 110 3.14 -11.11 -1.53
CA LEU A 110 4.48 -11.48 -2.00
C LEU A 110 4.86 -10.76 -3.29
N ASN A 111 3.92 -10.58 -4.22
CA ASN A 111 4.20 -9.95 -5.51
C ASN A 111 4.33 -8.42 -5.40
N ILE A 112 3.66 -7.76 -4.44
CA ILE A 112 3.81 -6.31 -4.22
C ILE A 112 5.19 -5.97 -3.62
N VAL A 113 5.82 -6.88 -2.86
CA VAL A 113 7.09 -6.62 -2.17
C VAL A 113 8.34 -7.06 -2.94
N LYS A 114 8.18 -7.79 -4.05
CA LYS A 114 9.27 -8.27 -4.91
C LYS A 114 9.82 -7.16 -5.80
#